data_AF-A0A0R2D4T0-F1
#
_entry.id   AF-A0A0R2D4T0-F1
#
_cell.length_a   1.000
_cell.length_b   1.000
_cell.length_c   1.000
_cell.angle_alpha   90.00
_cell.angle_beta   90.00
_cell.angle_gamma   90.00
#
_symmetry.space_group_name_H-M   'P 1'
#
loop_
_entity.id
_entity.type
_entity.pdbx_description
1 polymer ?
#
loop_
_entity_poly.entity_id
_entity_poly.type
_entity_poly.pdbx_seq_one_letter_code
_entity_poly.pdbx_strand_id
1 'polypeptide(L)'
;MAHNVSLTQALQGLLNDVAQHHFHEARQINPDSMFYQTVQYAIKKELLTAVTIEDPQGKAMAGVDLRAAQFTSGGKKFLATHSA
;
A
#
# COMPACT_ATOMS: atom_id res chain seq x y z
N MET A 1 -3.13 24.50 3.52
CA MET A 1 -4.34 23.63 3.54
C MET A 1 -3.87 22.21 3.28
N ALA A 2 -4.18 21.25 4.15
CA ALA A 2 -3.79 19.86 3.91
C ALA A 2 -4.48 19.38 2.63
N HIS A 3 -3.70 19.04 1.60
CA HIS A 3 -4.25 18.44 0.38
C HIS A 3 -4.72 17.03 0.74
N ASN A 4 -6.03 16.80 0.71
CA ASN A 4 -6.58 15.46 0.81
C ASN A 4 -6.11 14.68 -0.43
N VAL A 5 -5.19 13.74 -0.22
CA VAL A 5 -4.68 12.86 -1.28
C VAL A 5 -5.82 11.94 -1.71
N SER A 6 -6.11 11.89 -3.01
CA SER A 6 -7.09 10.95 -3.55
C SER A 6 -6.60 9.51 -3.44
N LEU A 7 -7.51 8.52 -3.41
CA LEU A 7 -7.13 7.11 -3.38
C LEU A 7 -6.18 6.73 -4.53
N THR A 8 -6.40 7.28 -5.72
CA THR A 8 -5.51 7.06 -6.88
C THR A 8 -4.10 7.57 -6.63
N GLN A 9 -3.95 8.77 -6.06
CA GLN A 9 -2.64 9.33 -5.72
C GLN A 9 -1.97 8.55 -4.59
N ALA A 10 -2.74 8.09 -3.60
CA ALA A 10 -2.21 7.23 -2.54
C ALA A 10 -1.71 5.89 -3.11
N LEU A 11 -2.45 5.28 -4.04
CA LEU A 11 -2.03 4.06 -4.74
C LEU A 11 -0.78 4.28 -5.59
N GLN A 12 -0.70 5.38 -6.34
CA GLN A 12 0.52 5.73 -7.09
C GLN A 12 1.73 5.84 -6.15
N GLY A 13 1.60 6.56 -5.04
CA GLY A 13 2.65 6.71 -4.03
C GLY A 13 3.09 5.36 -3.46
N LEU A 14 2.12 4.55 -2.98
CA LEU A 14 2.40 3.21 -2.45
C LEU A 14 3.13 2.34 -3.47
N LEU A 15 2.65 2.30 -4.71
CA LEU A 15 3.27 1.47 -5.75
C LEU A 15 4.68 1.99 -6.08
N ASN A 16 4.89 3.30 -6.20
CA ASN A 16 6.23 3.86 -6.39
C ASN A 16 7.18 3.50 -5.25
N ASP A 17 6.75 3.58 -4.00
CA ASP A 17 7.57 3.20 -2.85
C ASP A 17 7.94 1.72 -2.86
N VAL A 18 7.03 0.84 -3.31
CA VAL A 18 7.34 -0.58 -3.53
C VAL A 18 8.35 -0.73 -4.67
N ALA A 19 8.19 0.00 -5.78
CA ALA A 19 9.11 -0.05 -6.92
C ALA A 19 10.54 0.35 -6.53
N GLN A 20 10.64 1.34 -5.64
CA GLN A 20 11.91 1.91 -5.17
C GLN A 20 12.45 1.17 -3.94
N HIS A 21 11.80 0.08 -3.50
CA HIS A 21 12.18 -0.70 -2.32
C HIS A 21 12.33 0.14 -1.04
N HIS A 22 11.49 1.16 -0.86
CA HIS A 22 11.52 2.08 0.29
C HIS A 22 11.04 1.45 1.62
N PHE A 23 10.46 0.26 1.57
CA PHE A 23 10.03 -0.46 2.76
C PHE A 23 11.17 -1.37 3.24
N HIS A 24 11.81 -0.97 4.33
CA HIS A 24 12.93 -1.71 4.95
C HIS A 24 12.53 -2.49 6.21
N GLU A 25 11.34 -2.24 6.75
CA GLU A 25 10.82 -2.86 7.98
C GLU A 25 9.30 -2.97 7.95
N ALA A 26 8.76 -3.92 8.72
CA ALA A 26 7.35 -3.96 9.05
C ALA A 26 7.00 -2.77 9.95
N ARG A 27 5.82 -2.18 9.75
CA ARG A 27 5.38 -1.00 10.49
C ARG A 27 4.07 -1.28 11.22
N GLN A 28 3.94 -0.70 12.41
CA GLN A 28 2.66 -0.59 13.10
C GLN A 28 1.94 0.66 12.61
N ILE A 29 0.73 0.48 12.09
CA ILE A 29 -0.03 1.53 11.40
C ILE A 29 -1.45 1.55 11.95
N ASN A 30 -1.99 2.76 12.11
CA ASN A 30 -3.40 2.92 12.46
C ASN A 30 -4.29 2.30 11.35
N PRO A 31 -5.18 1.34 11.69
CA PRO A 31 -6.11 0.73 10.73
C PRO A 31 -7.00 1.75 10.01
N ASP A 32 -7.29 2.88 10.65
CA ASP A 32 -8.10 3.96 10.09
C ASP A 32 -7.30 4.91 9.20
N SER A 33 -5.98 4.72 9.08
CA SER A 33 -5.14 5.58 8.23
C SER A 33 -5.38 5.35 6.74
N MET A 34 -5.20 6.41 5.95
CA MET A 34 -5.25 6.32 4.49
C MET A 34 -4.25 5.29 3.94
N PHE A 35 -3.06 5.18 4.54
CA PHE A 35 -2.04 4.22 4.10
C PHE A 35 -2.53 2.78 4.26
N TYR A 36 -3.04 2.41 5.44
CA TYR A 36 -3.55 1.06 5.69
C TYR A 36 -4.67 0.68 4.72
N GLN A 37 -5.65 1.58 4.54
CA GLN A 37 -6.75 1.39 3.60
C GLN A 37 -6.26 1.26 2.15
N THR A 38 -5.23 2.02 1.77
CA THR A 38 -4.61 1.97 0.43
C THR A 38 -3.93 0.61 0.20
N VAL A 39 -3.20 0.09 1.19
CA VAL A 39 -2.55 -1.23 1.11
C VAL A 39 -3.61 -2.32 0.98
N GLN A 40 -4.67 -2.30 1.81
CA GLN A 40 -5.77 -3.25 1.69
C GLN A 40 -6.44 -3.20 0.32
N TYR A 41 -6.65 -1.99 -0.21
CA TYR A 41 -7.22 -1.82 -1.55
C TYR A 41 -6.31 -2.38 -2.64
N ALA A 42 -5.00 -2.14 -2.56
CA ALA A 42 -4.02 -2.66 -3.51
C ALA A 42 -4.00 -4.20 -3.53
N ILE A 43 -4.11 -4.85 -2.36
CA ILE A 43 -4.24 -6.32 -2.27
C ILE A 43 -5.58 -6.77 -2.88
N LYS A 44 -6.69 -6.14 -2.50
CA LYS A 44 -8.04 -6.48 -3.00
C LYS A 44 -8.17 -6.32 -4.52
N LYS A 45 -7.45 -5.37 -5.11
CA LYS A 45 -7.38 -5.15 -6.56
C LYS A 45 -6.28 -5.95 -7.24
N GLU A 46 -5.64 -6.87 -6.51
CA GLU A 46 -4.55 -7.71 -7.00
C GLU A 46 -3.45 -6.87 -7.67
N LEU A 47 -3.11 -5.70 -7.14
CA LEU A 47 -2.04 -4.83 -7.64
C LEU A 47 -0.69 -5.21 -7.02
N LEU A 48 -0.71 -5.65 -5.77
CA LEU A 48 0.45 -6.12 -5.02
C LEU A 48 0.27 -7.56 -4.58
N THR A 49 1.37 -8.30 -4.54
CA THR A 49 1.47 -9.63 -3.94
C THR A 49 2.60 -9.65 -2.91
N ALA A 50 2.68 -10.74 -2.14
CA ALA A 50 3.66 -10.91 -1.06
C ALA A 50 3.63 -9.78 -0.01
N VAL A 51 2.43 -9.28 0.27
CA VAL A 51 2.15 -8.31 1.35
C VAL A 51 1.64 -9.06 2.57
N THR A 52 2.15 -8.72 3.75
CA THR A 52 1.63 -9.25 5.02
C THR A 52 0.89 -8.15 5.76
N ILE A 53 -0.35 -8.41 6.12
CA ILE A 53 -1.13 -7.57 7.04
C ILE A 53 -1.48 -8.40 8.26
N GLU A 54 -1.08 -7.92 9.42
CA GLU A 54 -1.56 -8.43 10.70
C GLU A 54 -2.76 -7.60 11.13
N ASP A 55 -3.94 -8.22 11.09
CA ASP A 55 -5.17 -7.59 11.55
C ASP A 55 -5.01 -7.17 13.02
N PRO A 56 -5.47 -5.95 13.39
CA PRO A 56 -5.42 -5.47 14.76
C PRO A 56 -6.12 -6.41 15.77
N GLN A 57 -7.12 -7.22 15.38
CA GLN A 57 -7.84 -8.14 16.28
C GLN A 57 -8.29 -7.48 17.60
N GLY A 58 -8.82 -6.26 17.52
CA GLY A 58 -9.22 -5.46 18.69
C GLY A 58 -8.09 -4.64 19.34
N LYS A 59 -6.89 -4.63 18.77
CA LYS A 59 -5.79 -3.72 19.13
C LYS A 59 -5.92 -2.37 18.43
N ALA A 60 -5.24 -1.36 18.96
CA ALA A 60 -5.25 -0.01 18.38
C ALA A 60 -4.49 0.08 17.04
N MET A 61 -3.52 -0.81 16.79
CA MET A 61 -2.62 -0.74 15.62
C MET A 61 -2.62 -2.06 14.86
N ALA A 62 -2.54 -1.98 13.53
CA ALA A 62 -2.31 -3.10 12.62
C ALA A 62 -0.82 -3.23 12.27
N GLY A 63 -0.37 -4.45 11.95
CA GLY A 63 0.95 -4.67 11.36
C GLY A 63 0.87 -4.67 9.84
N VAL A 64 1.78 -3.98 9.16
CA VAL A 64 1.92 -4.02 7.70
C VAL A 64 3.39 -4.26 7.34
N ASP A 65 3.65 -5.31 6.57
CA ASP A 65 4.97 -5.60 5.99
C ASP A 65 4.90 -5.62 4.47
N LEU A 66 5.67 -4.73 3.85
CA LEU A 66 5.78 -4.53 2.41
C LEU A 66 7.19 -4.80 1.88
N ARG A 67 8.12 -5.29 2.71
CA ARG A 67 9.53 -5.53 2.30
C ARG A 67 9.63 -6.51 1.14
N ALA A 68 8.78 -7.54 1.16
CA ALA A 68 8.71 -8.56 0.13
C ALA A 68 7.66 -8.25 -0.96
N ALA A 69 7.00 -7.09 -0.89
CA ALA A 69 5.91 -6.77 -1.78
C ALA A 69 6.39 -6.66 -3.23
N GLN A 70 5.61 -7.23 -4.15
CA GLN A 70 5.91 -7.22 -5.58
C GLN A 70 4.69 -6.81 -6.38
N PHE A 71 4.93 -6.22 -7.55
CA PHE A 71 3.86 -5.94 -8.49
C PHE A 71 3.35 -7.20 -9.16
N THR A 72 2.03 -7.33 -9.20
CA THR A 72 1.37 -8.21 -10.16
C THR A 72 1.39 -7.59 -11.56
N SER A 73 0.92 -8.31 -12.56
CA SER A 73 0.66 -7.75 -13.90
C SER A 73 -0.31 -6.55 -13.83
N GLY A 74 -1.32 -6.61 -12.95
CA GLY A 74 -2.26 -5.51 -12.72
C GLY A 74 -1.60 -4.27 -12.12
N GLY A 75 -0.73 -4.45 -11.12
CA GLY A 75 0.03 -3.37 -10.50
C GLY A 75 0.94 -2.65 -11.49
N LYS A 76 1.67 -3.39 -12.33
CA LYS A 76 2.53 -2.83 -13.38
C LYS A 76 1.73 -2.00 -14.39
N LYS A 77 0.58 -2.51 -14.85
CA LYS A 77 -0.29 -1.81 -15.79
C LYS A 77 -0.90 -0.54 -15.18
N PHE A 78 -1.33 -0.62 -13.92
CA PHE A 78 -1.86 0.53 -13.20
C PHE A 78 -0.81 1.64 -13.13
N LEU A 79 0.41 1.31 -12.71
CA LEU A 79 1.48 2.28 -12.59
C LEU A 79 1.80 2.92 -13.94
N ALA A 80 1.97 2.12 -15.00
CA ALA A 80 2.25 2.63 -16.35
C ALA A 80 1.14 3.54 -16.92
N THR A 81 -0.13 3.32 -16.54
CA THR A 81 -1.27 4.14 -16.99
C THR A 81 -1.35 5.47 -16.23
N HIS A 82 -0.84 5.50 -15.01
CA HIS A 82 -1.00 6.61 -14.08
C HIS A 82 0.32 7.33 -13.75
N SER A 83 1.45 6.94 -14.36
CA SER A 83 2.77 7.53 -14.18
C SER A 83 3.08 8.66 -15.18
N ALA A 84 2.08 9.45 -15.56
CA ALA A 84 2.20 10.57 -16.51
C ALA A 84 2.26 11.93 -15.78
#